data_AF-B6FVX6-F1
#
_entry.id   AF-B6FVX6-F1
#
_cell.length_a   1.000
_cell.length_b   1.000
_cell.length_c   1.000
_cell.angle_alpha   90.00
_cell.angle_beta   90.00
_cell.angle_gamma   90.00
#
_symmetry.space_group_name_H-M   'P 1'
#
loop_
_entity.id
_entity.type
_entity.pdbx_description
1 polymer ?
#
loop_
_entity_poly.entity_id
_entity_poly.type
_entity_poly.pdbx_seq_one_letter_code
_entity_poly.pdbx_strand_id
1 'polypeptide(L)'
;MYKSWSVEDIRKEMKKMDRILGKKGSELPIKINTRMTRSLGMYKFKIEDKKIVPVCFEFSTKTVSGEYDENTVIGIIRHEYAHYAANDIHKEACGHDRRFKNICELVGAPGKAVMRKNGDKVC
;
A
#
# COMPACT_ATOMS: atom_id res chain seq x y z
N MET A 1 -9.27 20.00 7.80
CA MET A 1 -9.48 18.65 7.25
C MET A 1 -8.68 18.56 5.96
N TYR A 2 -7.93 17.49 5.74
CA TYR A 2 -7.13 17.32 4.52
C TYR A 2 -8.00 16.83 3.36
N LYS A 3 -7.39 16.70 2.18
CA LYS A 3 -8.01 16.13 0.97
C LYS A 3 -8.54 14.72 1.24
N SER A 4 -9.81 14.48 0.90
CA SER A 4 -10.37 13.14 0.81
C SER A 4 -9.92 12.45 -0.48
N TRP A 5 -9.78 11.13 -0.45
CA TRP A 5 -9.25 10.34 -1.56
C TRP A 5 -10.32 9.44 -2.16
N SER A 6 -10.55 9.55 -3.46
CA SER A 6 -11.38 8.60 -4.19
C SER A 6 -10.59 7.34 -4.58
N VAL A 7 -11.30 6.27 -4.95
CA VAL A 7 -10.68 5.08 -5.56
C VAL A 7 -9.90 5.46 -6.83
N GLU A 8 -10.37 6.46 -7.58
CA GLU A 8 -9.68 6.94 -8.77
C GLU A 8 -8.37 7.65 -8.44
N ASP A 9 -8.31 8.42 -7.34
CA ASP A 9 -7.07 9.05 -6.88
C ASP A 9 -6.04 8.02 -6.44
N ILE A 10 -6.47 6.99 -5.70
CA ILE A 10 -5.62 5.86 -5.31
C ILE A 10 -5.09 5.16 -6.57
N ARG A 11 -5.97 4.88 -7.54
CA ARG A 11 -5.58 4.24 -8.80
C ARG A 11 -4.61 5.10 -9.61
N LYS A 12 -4.80 6.42 -9.66
CA LYS A 12 -3.86 7.35 -10.32
C LYS A 12 -2.48 7.30 -9.67
N GLU A 13 -2.40 7.23 -8.35
CA GLU A 13 -1.13 7.04 -7.65
C GLU A 13 -0.52 5.69 -8.01
N MET A 14 -1.26 4.58 -7.90
CA MET A 14 -0.78 3.23 -8.27
C MET A 14 -0.27 3.13 -9.72
N LYS A 15 -0.88 3.84 -10.66
CA LYS A 15 -0.39 3.92 -12.05
C LYS A 15 1.00 4.54 -12.18
N LYS A 16 1.42 5.38 -11.23
CA LYS A 16 2.81 5.89 -11.19
C LYS A 16 3.76 4.75 -10.86
N MET A 17 3.44 3.93 -9.86
CA MET A 17 4.25 2.77 -9.48
C MET A 17 4.28 1.69 -10.56
N ASP A 18 3.16 1.45 -11.26
CA ASP A 18 3.11 0.58 -12.44
C ASP A 18 4.16 0.98 -13.48
N ARG A 19 4.29 2.29 -13.77
CA ARG A 19 5.29 2.81 -14.71
C ARG A 19 6.72 2.67 -14.20
N ILE A 20 6.97 2.86 -12.91
CA ILE A 20 8.30 2.73 -12.30
C ILE A 20 8.79 1.28 -12.36
N LEU A 21 7.90 0.32 -12.09
CA LEU A 21 8.27 -1.09 -11.91
C LEU A 21 7.91 -2.00 -13.09
N GLY A 22 7.24 -1.47 -14.12
CA GLY A 22 6.75 -2.27 -15.25
C GLY A 22 5.68 -3.29 -14.81
N LYS A 23 4.82 -2.92 -13.87
CA LYS A 23 3.80 -3.79 -13.26
C LYS A 23 2.39 -3.29 -13.55
N LYS A 24 1.39 -4.08 -13.15
CA LYS A 24 -0.04 -3.82 -13.38
C LYS A 24 -0.85 -3.88 -12.08
N GLY A 25 -0.25 -3.43 -10.98
CA GLY A 25 -0.91 -3.42 -9.68
C GLY A 25 -2.17 -2.55 -9.66
N SER A 26 -2.21 -1.46 -10.43
CA SER A 26 -3.39 -0.58 -10.48
C SER A 26 -4.63 -1.19 -11.14
N GLU A 27 -4.47 -2.32 -11.85
CA GLU A 27 -5.58 -3.09 -12.44
C GLU A 27 -6.31 -3.95 -11.39
N LEU A 28 -5.70 -4.18 -10.23
CA LEU A 28 -6.33 -4.94 -9.15
C LEU A 28 -7.51 -4.17 -8.52
N PRO A 29 -8.54 -4.88 -8.00
CA PRO A 29 -9.62 -4.25 -7.27
C PRO A 29 -9.13 -3.43 -6.07
N ILE A 30 -9.69 -2.24 -5.90
CA ILE A 30 -9.45 -1.37 -4.75
C ILE A 30 -10.78 -1.23 -4.01
N LYS A 31 -10.78 -1.49 -2.70
CA LYS A 31 -11.98 -1.43 -1.85
C LYS A 31 -11.74 -0.47 -0.69
N ILE A 32 -12.75 0.32 -0.36
CA ILE A 32 -12.77 1.07 0.90
C ILE A 32 -13.50 0.21 1.93
N ASN A 33 -12.79 -0.17 2.99
CA ASN A 33 -13.30 -1.07 4.02
C ASN A 33 -13.64 -0.28 5.29
N THR A 34 -14.94 -0.11 5.54
CA THR A 34 -15.45 0.63 6.70
C THR A 34 -15.24 -0.07 8.04
N ARG A 35 -15.00 -1.39 8.02
CA ARG A 35 -14.75 -2.21 9.22
C ARG A 35 -13.26 -2.35 9.54
N MET A 36 -12.38 -1.81 8.70
CA MET A 36 -10.94 -1.83 8.92
C MET A 36 -10.56 -0.80 9.98
N THR A 37 -10.34 -1.25 11.22
CA THR A 37 -10.04 -0.38 12.37
C THR A 37 -8.61 -0.51 12.90
N ARG A 38 -7.92 -1.62 12.61
CA ARG A 38 -6.57 -1.93 13.11
C ARG A 38 -5.44 -1.55 12.14
N SER A 39 -5.75 -1.37 10.85
CA SER A 39 -4.79 -0.98 9.82
C SER A 39 -5.36 0.17 8.97
N LEU A 40 -4.49 0.85 8.23
CA LEU A 40 -4.87 1.96 7.34
C LEU A 40 -4.96 1.50 5.87
N GLY A 41 -4.21 0.46 5.52
CA GLY A 41 -4.26 -0.22 4.23
C GLY A 41 -3.98 -1.71 4.41
N MET A 42 -4.27 -2.48 3.36
CA MET A 42 -3.88 -3.88 3.25
C MET A 42 -3.90 -4.34 1.80
N TYR A 43 -2.81 -4.93 1.34
CA TYR A 43 -2.78 -5.81 0.17
C TYR A 43 -3.20 -7.23 0.53
N LYS A 44 -4.21 -7.77 -0.16
CA LYS A 44 -4.70 -9.15 0.00
C LYS A 44 -4.24 -10.02 -1.17
N PHE A 45 -3.77 -11.21 -0.84
CA PHE A 45 -3.43 -12.26 -1.79
C PHE A 45 -3.87 -13.62 -1.26
N LYS A 46 -3.93 -14.61 -2.17
CA LYS A 46 -4.14 -16.03 -1.85
C LYS A 46 -2.94 -16.84 -2.28
N ILE A 47 -2.82 -18.04 -1.75
CA ILE A 47 -1.86 -19.04 -2.23
C ILE A 47 -2.67 -20.13 -2.94
N GLU A 48 -2.48 -20.24 -4.25
CA GLU A 48 -3.11 -21.25 -5.11
C GLU A 48 -1.99 -22.01 -5.83
N ASP A 49 -1.98 -23.34 -5.75
CA ASP A 49 -0.93 -24.19 -6.34
C ASP A 49 0.51 -23.73 -6.02
N LYS A 50 0.75 -23.37 -4.76
CA LYS A 50 2.04 -22.81 -4.26
C LYS A 50 2.45 -21.48 -4.90
N LYS A 51 1.54 -20.80 -5.59
CA LYS A 51 1.75 -19.47 -6.20
C LYS A 51 0.95 -18.41 -5.48
N ILE A 52 1.52 -17.21 -5.41
CA ILE A 52 0.83 -16.04 -4.86
C ILE A 52 -0.06 -15.45 -5.93
N VAL A 53 -1.36 -15.37 -5.63
CA VAL A 53 -2.38 -14.77 -6.49
C VAL A 53 -2.88 -13.49 -5.84
N PRO A 54 -2.58 -12.30 -6.41
CA PRO A 54 -3.11 -11.03 -5.93
C PRO A 54 -4.64 -11.00 -5.96
N VAL A 55 -5.28 -10.48 -4.92
CA VAL A 55 -6.76 -10.40 -4.83
C VAL A 55 -7.23 -8.96 -4.93
N CYS A 56 -6.80 -8.08 -4.02
CA CYS A 56 -7.25 -6.69 -3.99
C CYS A 56 -6.40 -5.85 -3.02
N PHE A 57 -6.55 -4.54 -3.12
CA PHE A 57 -6.15 -3.60 -2.09
C PHE A 57 -7.37 -3.13 -1.29
N GLU A 58 -7.23 -3.07 0.02
CA GLU A 58 -8.24 -2.49 0.92
C GLU A 58 -7.64 -1.29 1.65
N PHE A 59 -8.39 -0.19 1.72
CA PHE A 59 -8.02 0.99 2.48
C PHE A 59 -9.11 1.31 3.50
N SER A 60 -8.71 1.73 4.69
CA SER A 60 -9.67 2.12 5.73
C SER A 60 -10.40 3.41 5.35
N THR A 61 -11.61 3.61 5.86
CA THR A 61 -12.32 4.89 5.70
C THR A 61 -11.51 6.06 6.25
N LYS A 62 -10.73 5.87 7.33
CA LYS A 62 -9.88 6.91 7.92
C LYS A 62 -8.78 7.38 6.96
N THR A 63 -8.21 6.45 6.20
CA THR A 63 -7.18 6.73 5.21
C THR A 63 -7.68 7.67 4.13
N VAL A 64 -8.94 7.52 3.72
CA VAL A 64 -9.51 8.25 2.58
C VAL A 64 -10.43 9.41 2.97
N SER A 65 -10.78 9.55 4.24
CA SER A 65 -11.74 10.57 4.70
C SER A 65 -11.17 11.99 4.73
N GLY A 66 -9.84 12.16 4.66
CA GLY A 66 -9.18 13.45 4.86
C GLY A 66 -8.73 13.69 6.32
N GLU A 67 -8.67 12.62 7.13
CA GLU A 67 -8.08 12.63 8.48
C GLU A 67 -6.54 12.81 8.43
N TYR A 68 -5.90 12.35 7.35
CA TYR A 68 -4.45 12.38 7.15
C TYR A 68 -4.04 13.31 6.01
N ASP A 69 -2.84 13.88 6.10
CA ASP A 69 -2.27 14.70 5.03
C ASP A 69 -1.94 13.86 3.78
N GLU A 70 -1.74 14.55 2.65
CA GLU A 70 -1.55 13.91 1.35
C GLU A 70 -0.32 12.99 1.31
N ASN A 71 0.79 13.38 1.95
CA ASN A 71 2.02 12.58 1.97
C ASN A 71 1.82 11.28 2.74
N THR A 72 1.10 11.37 3.86
CA THR A 72 0.74 10.22 4.69
C THR A 72 -0.13 9.23 3.92
N VAL A 73 -1.16 9.70 3.20
CA VAL A 73 -2.01 8.83 2.39
C VAL A 73 -1.25 8.23 1.21
N ILE A 74 -0.45 9.02 0.49
CA ILE A 74 0.43 8.54 -0.58
C ILE A 74 1.38 7.45 -0.07
N GLY A 75 1.96 7.67 1.12
CA GLY A 75 2.83 6.70 1.78
C GLY A 75 2.14 5.36 2.02
N ILE A 76 0.90 5.36 2.53
CA ILE A 76 0.12 4.13 2.73
C ILE A 76 -0.14 3.43 1.40
N ILE A 77 -0.60 4.16 0.38
CA ILE A 77 -0.91 3.59 -0.94
C ILE A 77 0.32 2.90 -1.54
N ARG A 78 1.48 3.59 -1.49
CA ARG A 78 2.75 3.06 -1.99
C ARG A 78 3.27 1.90 -1.16
N HIS A 79 3.04 1.90 0.16
CA HIS A 79 3.41 0.78 1.03
C HIS A 79 2.66 -0.49 0.65
N GLU A 80 1.34 -0.42 0.48
CA GLU A 80 0.55 -1.58 0.08
C GLU A 80 0.92 -2.05 -1.32
N TYR A 81 1.16 -1.11 -2.25
CA TYR A 81 1.65 -1.45 -3.58
C TYR A 81 3.01 -2.17 -3.53
N ALA A 82 3.92 -1.74 -2.66
CA ALA A 82 5.23 -2.37 -2.50
C ALA A 82 5.12 -3.83 -2.06
N HIS A 83 4.14 -4.19 -1.22
CA HIS A 83 3.86 -5.60 -0.87
C HIS A 83 3.45 -6.41 -2.09
N TYR A 84 2.55 -5.87 -2.91
CA TYR A 84 2.16 -6.50 -4.16
C TYR A 84 3.38 -6.71 -5.09
N ALA A 85 4.15 -5.66 -5.32
CA ALA A 85 5.27 -5.71 -6.25
C ALA A 85 6.39 -6.64 -5.77
N ALA A 86 6.74 -6.61 -4.47
CA ALA A 86 7.72 -7.52 -3.89
C ALA A 86 7.27 -8.99 -4.06
N ASN A 87 6.01 -9.29 -3.73
CA ASN A 87 5.48 -10.63 -3.88
C ASN A 87 5.43 -11.08 -5.35
N ASP A 88 5.09 -10.20 -6.28
CA ASP A 88 5.08 -10.52 -7.71
C ASP A 88 6.48 -10.70 -8.30
N ILE A 89 7.47 -9.92 -7.85
CA ILE A 89 8.86 -10.01 -8.34
C ILE A 89 9.54 -11.27 -7.80
N HIS A 90 9.39 -11.55 -6.50
CA HIS A 90 10.09 -12.66 -5.85
C HIS A 90 9.28 -13.96 -5.81
N LYS A 91 8.01 -13.92 -6.22
CA LYS A 91 7.08 -15.05 -6.19
C LYS A 91 6.91 -15.68 -4.80
N GLU A 92 7.15 -14.88 -3.76
CA GLU A 92 7.12 -15.27 -2.34
C GLU A 92 6.51 -14.16 -1.48
N ALA A 93 5.96 -14.53 -0.33
CA ALA A 93 5.40 -13.57 0.61
C ALA A 93 6.56 -12.91 1.37
N CYS A 94 7.03 -11.76 0.86
CA CYS A 94 8.26 -11.13 1.34
C CYS A 94 8.09 -10.46 2.72
N GLY A 95 6.86 -10.11 3.12
CA GLY A 95 6.62 -9.33 4.34
C GLY A 95 7.43 -8.03 4.34
N HIS A 96 7.92 -7.59 5.50
CA HIS A 96 8.78 -6.38 5.62
C HIS A 96 10.29 -6.69 5.57
N ASP A 97 10.69 -7.70 4.79
CA ASP A 97 12.10 -8.08 4.64
C ASP A 97 12.92 -7.09 3.79
N ARG A 98 14.19 -7.41 3.52
CA ARG A 98 15.07 -6.56 2.70
C ARG A 98 14.56 -6.38 1.27
N ARG A 99 13.93 -7.40 0.68
CA ARG A 99 13.40 -7.35 -0.68
C ARG A 99 12.26 -6.35 -0.78
N PHE A 100 11.33 -6.41 0.17
CA PHE A 100 10.25 -5.42 0.29
C PHE A 100 10.80 -4.00 0.47
N LYS A 101 11.77 -3.81 1.36
CA LYS A 101 12.36 -2.48 1.62
C LYS A 101 13.01 -1.87 0.38
N ASN A 102 13.70 -2.67 -0.43
CA ASN A 102 14.25 -2.20 -1.70
C ASN A 102 13.14 -1.70 -2.65
N ILE A 103 12.01 -2.42 -2.71
CA ILE A 103 10.85 -1.97 -3.51
C ILE A 103 10.26 -0.67 -2.93
N CYS A 104 10.16 -0.55 -1.59
CA CYS A 104 9.71 0.69 -0.96
C CYS A 104 10.57 1.89 -1.35
N GLU A 105 11.89 1.74 -1.36
CA GLU A 105 12.81 2.81 -1.79
C GLU A 105 12.55 3.24 -3.24
N LEU A 106 12.39 2.28 -4.15
CA LEU A 106 12.12 2.55 -5.57
C LEU A 106 10.82 3.31 -5.81
N VAL A 107 9.76 2.99 -5.05
CA VAL A 107 8.45 3.64 -5.23
C VAL A 107 8.22 4.82 -4.28
N GLY A 108 9.20 5.16 -3.44
CA GLY A 108 9.08 6.19 -2.41
C GLY A 108 7.99 5.89 -1.38
N ALA A 109 7.90 4.65 -0.90
CA ALA A 109 7.06 4.21 0.20
C ALA A 109 7.84 4.18 1.53
N PRO A 110 7.16 4.35 2.69
CA PRO A 110 7.77 4.03 3.96
C PRO A 110 8.01 2.52 4.09
N GLY A 111 9.25 2.10 4.38
CA GLY A 111 9.60 0.68 4.56
C GLY A 111 9.18 0.06 5.91
N LYS A 112 8.48 0.82 6.76
CA LYS A 112 8.02 0.39 8.09
C LYS A 112 6.49 0.46 8.15
N ALA A 113 5.86 -0.51 8.82
CA ALA A 113 4.42 -0.58 9.01
C ALA A 113 3.86 0.50 9.97
N VAL A 114 4.74 1.14 10.77
CA VAL A 114 4.33 2.16 11.74
C VAL A 114 4.52 3.54 11.13
N MET A 115 3.41 4.21 10.84
CA MET A 115 3.43 5.64 10.59
C MET A 115 3.44 6.35 11.94
N ARG A 116 4.61 6.88 12.31
CA ARG A 116 4.74 7.70 13.52
C ARG A 116 3.85 8.93 13.35
N LYS A 117 3.04 9.24 14.36
CA LYS A 117 2.40 10.56 14.39
C LYS A 117 3.51 11.59 14.67
N ASN A 118 3.48 12.74 14.01
CA ASN A 118 4.34 13.86 14.41
C ASN A 118 4.12 14.13 15.90
N GLY A 119 5.15 13.90 16.73
CA GLY A 119 5.10 14.08 18.19
C GLY A 119 5.51 12.86 19.03
N ASP A 120 5.73 11.68 18.44
CA ASP A 120 6.19 10.52 19.21
C ASP A 120 7.66 10.69 19.65
N LYS A 121 7.87 10.94 20.95
CA LYS A 121 9.20 11.05 21.57
C LYS A 121 9.98 9.75 21.38
N VAL A 122 11.23 9.89 20.96
CA VAL A 122 12.24 8.82 20.94
C VAL A 122 12.55 8.48 22.39
N CYS A 123 12.24 7.25 22.81
CA CYS A 123 12.94 6.60 23.90
C CYS A 123 14.22 5.93 23.37
#